data_AF-A0A2J8U1L5-F1
#
_entry.id   AF-A0A2J8U1L5-F1
#
_cell.length_a   1.000
_cell.length_b   1.000
_cell.length_c   1.000
_cell.angle_alpha   90.00
_cell.angle_beta   90.00
_cell.angle_gamma   90.00
#
_symmetry.space_group_name_H-M   'P 1'
#
loop_
_entity.id
_entity.type
_entity.pdbx_description
1 polymer ?
#
loop_
_entity_poly.entity_id
_entity_poly.type
_entity_poly.pdbx_seq_one_letter_code
_entity_poly.pdbx_strand_id
1 'polypeptide(L)'
;IYLAHRVAQAWELAQFIQCVSLGLKWEVGWDPGAEGEQGPSHGEELVREELPPHQPGSPSHTSKKADVVLLCGDLNMHPEDLGCCLLKEWTGLRDAYLETRDFQGSEEGNTMVPKNCYVSQQELKLFPFGVRIDYVLYKAVSGFYISCKSLETTTGNDPYSGTPLSDHEALMATLFVRHSPLQQNPSSTHGPAERSPLMSVLN
;
A
#
# COMPACT_ATOMS: atom_id res chain seq x y z
N ILE A 1 -18.69 1.14 19.46
CA ILE A 1 -18.46 0.29 18.26
C ILE A 1 -17.49 1.00 17.30
N TYR A 2 -17.70 2.27 16.97
CA TYR A 2 -16.83 3.09 16.10
C TYR A 2 -15.34 3.12 16.50
N LEU A 3 -15.04 3.29 17.80
CA LEU A 3 -13.64 3.36 18.28
C LEU A 3 -12.89 2.02 18.14
N ALA A 4 -13.57 0.88 18.35
CA ALA A 4 -12.96 -0.43 18.21
C ALA A 4 -12.64 -0.74 16.73
N HIS A 5 -13.50 -0.30 15.80
CA HIS A 5 -13.28 -0.44 14.37
C HIS A 5 -12.03 0.33 13.91
N ARG A 6 -11.86 1.58 14.38
CA ARG A 6 -10.66 2.38 14.06
C ARG A 6 -9.37 1.83 14.66
N VAL A 7 -9.43 1.22 15.85
CA VAL A 7 -8.27 0.56 16.47
C VAL A 7 -7.87 -0.70 15.71
N ALA A 8 -8.84 -1.51 15.26
CA ALA A 8 -8.57 -2.68 14.42
C ALA A 8 -7.95 -2.28 13.07
N GLN A 9 -8.53 -1.27 12.40
CA GLN A 9 -7.99 -0.71 11.15
C GLN A 9 -6.56 -0.18 11.34
N ALA A 10 -6.28 0.55 12.43
CA ALA A 10 -4.95 1.05 12.73
C ALA A 10 -3.93 -0.07 12.99
N TRP A 11 -4.34 -1.13 13.69
CA TRP A 11 -3.50 -2.28 13.98
C TRP A 11 -3.16 -3.09 12.73
N GLU A 12 -4.15 -3.39 11.89
CA GLU A 12 -3.97 -4.07 10.61
C GLU A 12 -3.09 -3.24 9.67
N LEU A 13 -3.29 -1.92 9.65
CA LEU A 13 -2.47 -1.01 8.86
C LEU A 13 -1.02 -0.97 9.35
N ALA A 14 -0.77 -0.97 10.66
CA ALA A 14 0.57 -1.03 11.22
C ALA A 14 1.30 -2.32 10.82
N GLN A 15 0.62 -3.46 10.88
CA GLN A 15 1.18 -4.73 10.41
C GLN A 15 1.46 -4.71 8.90
N PHE A 16 0.55 -4.13 8.11
CA PHE A 16 0.74 -3.96 6.67
C PHE A 16 1.97 -3.10 6.36
N ILE A 17 2.10 -1.93 6.99
CA ILE A 17 3.25 -1.03 6.84
C ILE A 17 4.53 -1.81 7.15
N GLN A 18 4.57 -2.52 8.28
CA GLN A 18 5.75 -3.30 8.66
C GLN A 18 6.10 -4.37 7.61
N CYS A 19 5.13 -5.13 7.11
CA CYS A 19 5.36 -6.17 6.10
C CYS A 19 5.83 -5.60 4.75
N VAL A 20 5.28 -4.45 4.36
CA VAL A 20 5.53 -3.81 3.06
C VAL A 20 6.83 -2.99 3.05
N SER A 21 7.19 -2.40 4.19
CA SER A 21 8.46 -1.68 4.37
C SER A 21 9.63 -2.63 4.62
N LEU A 22 9.45 -3.70 5.41
CA LEU A 22 10.52 -4.68 5.69
C LEU A 22 10.71 -5.71 4.56
N GLY A 23 9.63 -6.08 3.84
CA GLY A 23 9.70 -7.03 2.73
C GLY A 23 10.59 -6.60 1.56
N LEU A 24 10.95 -5.31 1.48
CA LEU A 24 11.84 -4.76 0.46
C LEU A 24 13.21 -4.32 0.98
N LYS A 25 13.42 -4.26 2.29
CA LYS A 25 14.68 -3.75 2.88
C LYS A 25 15.82 -4.79 2.84
N TRP A 26 15.52 -6.05 2.50
CA TRP A 26 16.49 -7.14 2.42
C TRP A 26 17.23 -7.25 1.06
N GLU A 27 16.96 -6.38 0.10
CA GLU A 27 17.76 -6.25 -1.14
C GLU A 27 19.09 -5.50 -0.87
N VAL A 28 19.90 -5.98 0.09
CA VAL A 28 21.23 -5.45 0.37
C VAL A 28 22.30 -6.55 0.25
N GLY A 29 23.04 -6.50 -0.86
CA GLY A 29 24.43 -6.95 -0.97
C GLY A 29 24.66 -8.45 -1.15
N TRP A 30 24.65 -8.93 -2.40
CA TRP A 30 25.46 -10.11 -2.75
C TRP A 30 26.87 -9.64 -3.09
N ASP A 31 27.85 -9.99 -2.25
CA ASP A 31 29.27 -9.74 -2.50
C ASP A 31 29.91 -11.04 -3.03
N PRO A 32 30.23 -11.16 -4.33
CA PRO A 32 30.89 -12.33 -4.87
C PRO A 32 32.40 -12.19 -4.63
N GLY A 33 32.81 -12.27 -3.37
CA GLY A 33 34.15 -11.88 -2.95
C GLY A 33 34.60 -12.49 -1.63
N ALA A 34 34.35 -13.78 -1.41
CA ALA A 34 35.02 -14.53 -0.34
C ALA A 34 35.33 -15.95 -0.83
N GLU A 35 36.55 -16.11 -1.36
CA GLU A 35 37.51 -17.21 -1.15
C GLU A 35 36.93 -18.63 -0.89
N GLY A 36 37.26 -19.69 -1.62
CA GLY A 36 38.61 -20.16 -1.90
C GLY A 36 38.88 -21.48 -1.15
N GLU A 37 38.75 -22.59 -1.88
CA GLU A 37 39.42 -23.91 -1.71
C GLU A 37 39.15 -24.90 -0.54
N GLN A 38 39.14 -26.18 -0.96
CA GLN A 38 39.46 -27.47 -0.29
C GLN A 38 38.38 -28.18 0.57
N GLY A 39 37.90 -29.33 0.07
CA GLY A 39 37.47 -30.48 0.90
C GLY A 39 38.64 -31.47 1.12
N PRO A 40 38.45 -32.71 1.63
CA PRO A 40 37.23 -33.38 2.11
C PRO A 40 37.39 -34.17 3.45
N SER A 41 36.30 -34.69 4.04
CA SER A 41 36.13 -36.10 4.53
C SER A 41 35.11 -36.27 5.68
N HIS A 42 34.30 -37.32 5.53
CA HIS A 42 33.51 -38.13 6.48
C HIS A 42 33.21 -37.67 7.91
N GLY A 43 31.92 -37.70 8.24
CA GLY A 43 31.38 -37.79 9.60
C GLY A 43 29.86 -37.57 9.59
N GLU A 44 29.08 -38.64 9.55
CA GLU A 44 27.62 -38.57 9.76
C GLU A 44 27.35 -38.22 11.22
N GLU A 45 26.89 -36.99 11.50
CA GLU A 45 26.27 -36.64 12.77
C GLU A 45 24.90 -36.02 12.50
N LEU A 46 23.88 -36.75 12.93
CA LEU A 46 22.47 -36.40 12.85
C LEU A 46 22.17 -35.24 13.82
N VAL A 47 22.46 -34.01 13.41
CA VAL A 47 22.01 -32.82 14.14
C VAL A 47 20.51 -32.68 13.90
N ARG A 48 19.72 -33.02 14.92
CA ARG A 48 18.30 -32.63 14.97
C ARG A 48 18.25 -31.11 14.99
N GLU A 49 17.90 -30.53 13.85
CA GLU A 49 17.52 -29.13 13.76
C GLU A 49 16.20 -28.98 14.51
N GLU A 50 16.25 -28.55 15.77
CA GLU A 50 15.06 -28.14 16.50
C GLU A 50 14.47 -26.91 15.79
N LEU A 51 13.37 -27.13 15.09
CA LEU A 51 12.53 -26.07 14.55
C LEU A 51 12.12 -25.14 15.70
N PRO A 52 12.34 -23.82 15.59
CA PRO A 52 11.92 -22.88 16.62
C PRO A 52 10.40 -22.92 16.77
N PRO A 53 9.86 -22.67 17.98
CA PRO A 53 8.45 -22.82 18.28
C PRO A 53 7.62 -21.92 17.36
N HIS A 54 6.59 -22.52 16.77
CA HIS A 54 5.61 -21.87 15.89
C HIS A 54 5.19 -20.51 16.47
N GLN A 55 5.64 -19.43 15.83
CA GLN A 55 5.11 -18.10 16.10
C GLN A 55 3.68 -18.02 15.55
N PRO A 56 2.73 -17.41 16.28
CA PRO A 56 1.37 -17.20 15.78
C PRO A 56 1.47 -16.40 14.49
N GLY A 57 0.79 -16.92 13.46
CA GLY A 57 1.00 -16.58 12.05
C GLY A 57 1.21 -15.09 11.81
N SER A 58 2.48 -14.73 11.55
CA SER A 58 2.76 -13.51 10.81
C SER A 58 2.02 -13.61 9.47
N PRO A 59 1.45 -12.53 8.93
CA PRO A 59 0.89 -12.53 7.58
C PRO A 59 2.06 -12.59 6.58
N SER A 60 2.76 -13.74 6.54
CA SER A 60 4.00 -13.94 5.79
C SER A 60 3.76 -14.25 4.31
N HIS A 61 2.57 -13.95 3.78
CA HIS A 61 2.13 -14.47 2.49
C HIS A 61 2.00 -13.43 1.37
N THR A 62 2.10 -12.12 1.62
CA THR A 62 1.62 -11.14 0.62
C THR A 62 2.68 -10.30 -0.10
N SER A 63 3.87 -10.03 0.46
CA SER A 63 4.83 -9.12 -0.20
C SER A 63 6.09 -9.76 -0.79
N LYS A 64 6.66 -10.79 -0.15
CA LYS A 64 8.01 -11.30 -0.48
C LYS A 64 8.18 -11.88 -1.89
N LYS A 65 7.09 -12.20 -2.59
CA LYS A 65 7.10 -12.76 -3.96
C LYS A 65 6.11 -12.04 -4.90
N ALA A 66 5.55 -10.92 -4.49
CA ALA A 66 4.57 -10.20 -5.30
C ALA A 66 5.26 -9.23 -6.24
N ASP A 67 4.84 -9.19 -7.51
CA ASP A 67 5.35 -8.23 -8.50
C ASP A 67 4.78 -6.82 -8.25
N VAL A 68 3.59 -6.75 -7.66
CA VAL A 68 2.83 -5.54 -7.36
C VAL A 68 2.16 -5.68 -6.00
N VAL A 69 2.13 -4.59 -5.24
CA VAL A 69 1.36 -4.46 -4.00
C VAL A 69 0.21 -3.48 -4.25
N LEU A 70 -1.00 -3.89 -3.86
CA LEU A 70 -2.21 -3.07 -3.86
C LEU A 70 -2.73 -2.98 -2.43
N LEU A 71 -3.14 -1.78 -2.02
CA LEU A 71 -3.92 -1.54 -0.82
C LEU A 71 -5.16 -0.76 -1.23
N CYS A 72 -6.33 -1.38 -1.06
CA CYS A 72 -7.60 -0.80 -1.48
C CYS A 72 -8.62 -0.80 -0.34
N GLY A 73 -9.49 0.20 -0.31
CA GLY A 73 -10.67 0.24 0.56
C GLY A 73 -10.74 1.48 1.46
N ASP A 74 -11.77 1.49 2.31
CA ASP A 74 -12.02 2.53 3.31
C ASP A 74 -10.96 2.49 4.42
N LEU A 75 -10.08 3.48 4.41
CA LEU A 75 -9.05 3.67 5.42
C LEU A 75 -9.54 4.53 6.59
N ASN A 76 -10.73 5.13 6.49
CA ASN A 76 -11.28 6.08 7.46
C ASN A 76 -10.33 7.26 7.77
N MET A 77 -9.42 7.58 6.86
CA MET A 77 -8.43 8.65 6.99
C MET A 77 -8.61 9.64 5.84
N HIS A 78 -8.69 10.92 6.15
CA HIS A 78 -8.62 11.99 5.17
C HIS A 78 -7.19 12.07 4.59
N PRO A 79 -6.97 12.56 3.35
CA PRO A 79 -5.65 12.65 2.75
C PRO A 79 -4.64 13.49 3.54
N GLU A 80 -5.12 14.43 4.33
CA GLU A 80 -4.30 15.31 5.20
C GLU A 80 -4.07 14.71 6.60
N ASP A 81 -4.73 13.60 6.94
CA ASP A 81 -4.51 12.94 8.21
C ASP A 81 -3.10 12.34 8.28
N LEU A 82 -2.47 12.48 9.44
CA LEU A 82 -1.11 11.99 9.69
C LEU A 82 -0.95 10.50 9.34
N GLY A 83 -1.96 9.67 9.61
CA GLY A 83 -1.92 8.24 9.30
C GLY A 83 -1.80 7.95 7.80
N CYS A 84 -2.50 8.72 6.95
CA CYS A 84 -2.42 8.59 5.49
C CYS A 84 -1.05 9.05 4.97
N CYS A 85 -0.53 10.15 5.51
CA CYS A 85 0.83 10.63 5.22
C CYS A 85 1.88 9.57 5.59
N LEU A 86 1.86 9.05 6.82
CA LEU A 86 2.81 8.04 7.27
C LEU A 86 2.73 6.75 6.45
N LEU A 87 1.52 6.26 6.16
CA LEU A 87 1.31 5.08 5.34
C LEU A 87 2.03 5.20 3.99
N LYS A 88 1.78 6.29 3.25
CA LYS A 88 2.36 6.51 1.93
C LYS A 88 3.88 6.67 2.00
N GLU A 89 4.38 7.49 2.93
CA GLU A 89 5.82 7.74 3.09
C GLU A 89 6.60 6.47 3.49
N TRP A 90 6.09 5.67 4.44
CA TRP A 90 6.79 4.47 4.92
C TRP A 90 6.74 3.32 3.93
N THR A 91 5.65 3.18 3.18
CA THR A 91 5.47 2.05 2.25
C THR A 91 5.92 2.37 0.84
N GLY A 92 6.03 3.64 0.47
CA GLY A 92 6.26 4.09 -0.90
C GLY A 92 5.09 3.78 -1.84
N LEU A 93 3.89 3.50 -1.30
CA LEU A 93 2.70 3.32 -2.10
C LEU A 93 2.26 4.64 -2.71
N ARG A 94 1.91 4.61 -4.00
CA ARG A 94 1.38 5.75 -4.74
C ARG A 94 -0.14 5.73 -4.73
N ASP A 95 -0.74 6.91 -4.65
CA ASP A 95 -2.18 7.11 -4.63
C ASP A 95 -2.70 7.22 -6.07
N ALA A 96 -3.58 6.29 -6.49
CA ALA A 96 -4.14 6.29 -7.84
C ALA A 96 -4.89 7.60 -8.18
N TYR A 97 -5.51 8.24 -7.19
CA TYR A 97 -6.20 9.51 -7.41
C TYR A 97 -5.21 10.63 -7.76
N LEU A 98 -4.04 10.66 -7.12
CA LEU A 98 -3.01 11.67 -7.39
C LEU A 98 -2.21 11.37 -8.67
N GLU A 99 -2.06 10.10 -9.03
CA GLU A 99 -1.25 9.67 -10.17
C GLU A 99 -2.01 9.70 -11.50
N THR A 100 -3.34 9.53 -11.49
CA THR A 100 -4.13 9.50 -12.72
C THR A 100 -4.18 10.89 -13.38
N ARG A 101 -4.21 10.90 -14.71
CA ARG A 101 -4.55 12.10 -15.50
C ARG A 101 -5.97 12.05 -16.07
N ASP A 102 -6.61 10.89 -15.93
CA ASP A 102 -7.95 10.61 -16.42
C ASP A 102 -8.78 10.19 -15.21
N PHE A 103 -9.35 11.18 -14.53
CA PHE A 103 -10.24 10.99 -13.39
C PHE A 103 -11.67 11.35 -13.77
N GLN A 104 -12.62 10.45 -13.50
CA GLN A 104 -14.05 10.69 -13.67
C GLN A 104 -14.76 10.38 -12.35
N GLY A 105 -15.41 11.36 -11.74
CA GLY A 105 -16.07 11.10 -10.48
C GLY A 105 -16.41 12.34 -9.69
N SER A 106 -16.69 12.10 -8.42
CA SER A 106 -16.97 13.12 -7.42
C SER A 106 -15.77 14.04 -7.21
N GLU A 107 -16.07 15.31 -6.91
CA GLU A 107 -15.06 16.35 -6.68
C GLU A 107 -14.04 15.89 -5.62
N GLU A 108 -12.76 16.22 -5.84
CA GLU A 108 -11.63 15.83 -4.98
C GLU A 108 -11.45 14.32 -4.75
N GLY A 109 -12.11 13.47 -5.55
CA GLY A 109 -12.10 12.02 -5.37
C GLY A 109 -12.90 11.56 -4.15
N ASN A 110 -13.85 12.39 -3.68
CA ASN A 110 -14.67 12.07 -2.52
C ASN A 110 -15.52 10.83 -2.77
N THR A 111 -15.52 9.92 -1.80
CA THR A 111 -16.29 8.66 -1.89
C THR A 111 -17.48 8.68 -0.96
N MET A 112 -17.42 9.45 0.12
CA MET A 112 -18.58 9.76 0.96
C MET A 112 -19.08 11.16 0.62
N VAL A 113 -20.20 11.24 -0.10
CA VAL A 113 -20.70 12.49 -0.71
C VAL A 113 -22.01 12.99 -0.07
N PRO A 114 -22.23 14.31 0.05
CA PRO A 114 -23.39 14.87 0.76
C PRO A 114 -24.75 14.55 0.14
N LYS A 115 -24.77 14.26 -1.17
CA LYS A 115 -26.01 13.95 -1.92
C LYS A 115 -26.52 12.53 -1.65
N ASN A 116 -25.70 11.67 -1.05
CA ASN A 116 -26.06 10.31 -0.76
C ASN A 116 -26.97 10.25 0.49
N CYS A 117 -28.13 9.60 0.35
CA CYS A 117 -29.14 9.55 1.41
C CYS A 117 -28.76 8.65 2.60
N TYR A 118 -27.75 7.80 2.46
CA TYR A 118 -27.23 6.98 3.55
C TYR A 118 -26.12 7.67 4.35
N VAL A 119 -25.59 8.79 3.85
CA VAL A 119 -24.51 9.53 4.52
C VAL A 119 -25.07 10.44 5.61
N SER A 120 -24.48 10.36 6.80
CA SER A 120 -24.82 11.23 7.92
C SER A 120 -24.34 12.67 7.68
N GLN A 121 -25.28 13.60 7.58
CA GLN A 121 -24.96 15.03 7.45
C GLN A 121 -24.22 15.59 8.68
N GLN A 122 -24.30 14.91 9.83
CA GLN A 122 -23.53 15.30 11.02
C GLN A 122 -22.04 14.98 10.85
N GLU A 123 -21.71 13.88 10.18
CA GLU A 123 -20.33 13.46 9.92
C GLU A 123 -19.66 14.36 8.87
N LEU A 124 -20.45 14.86 7.90
CA LEU A 124 -19.99 15.80 6.88
C LEU A 124 -19.93 17.27 7.33
N LYS A 125 -20.20 17.59 8.60
CA LYS A 125 -20.25 18.97 9.07
C LYS A 125 -18.96 19.76 8.80
N LEU A 126 -17.80 19.08 8.85
CA LEU A 126 -16.49 19.66 8.55
C LEU A 126 -16.08 19.52 7.07
N PHE A 127 -16.83 18.72 6.31
CA PHE A 127 -16.54 18.33 4.93
C PHE A 127 -17.77 18.56 4.03
N PRO A 128 -18.14 19.83 3.78
CA PRO A 128 -19.40 20.16 3.10
C PRO A 128 -19.49 19.65 1.65
N PHE A 129 -18.36 19.29 1.04
CA PHE A 129 -18.27 18.76 -0.31
C PHE A 129 -18.07 17.23 -0.37
N GLY A 130 -18.07 16.58 0.78
CA GLY A 130 -17.74 15.16 0.92
C GLY A 130 -16.32 14.93 1.42
N VAL A 131 -15.98 13.66 1.63
CA VAL A 131 -14.67 13.25 2.13
C VAL A 131 -14.13 12.05 1.34
N ARG A 132 -12.84 12.10 1.00
CA ARG A 132 -12.10 10.98 0.40
C ARG A 132 -11.49 10.14 1.50
N ILE A 133 -12.04 8.94 1.72
CA ILE A 133 -11.56 7.98 2.73
C ILE A 133 -11.34 6.57 2.16
N ASP A 134 -11.84 6.29 0.96
CA ASP A 134 -11.49 5.09 0.21
C ASP A 134 -10.31 5.38 -0.72
N TYR A 135 -9.42 4.40 -0.83
CA TYR A 135 -8.20 4.55 -1.62
C TYR A 135 -7.95 3.34 -2.52
N VAL A 136 -7.21 3.57 -3.59
CA VAL A 136 -6.46 2.54 -4.33
C VAL A 136 -5.01 2.98 -4.33
N LEU A 137 -4.21 2.37 -3.46
CA LEU A 137 -2.78 2.64 -3.34
C LEU A 137 -1.98 1.49 -3.95
N TYR A 138 -0.92 1.80 -4.68
CA TYR A 138 -0.16 0.79 -5.40
C TYR A 138 1.35 1.05 -5.46
N LYS A 139 2.12 -0.03 -5.58
CA LYS A 139 3.54 0.02 -5.97
C LYS A 139 3.94 -1.26 -6.69
N ALA A 140 4.99 -1.18 -7.50
CA ALA A 140 5.66 -2.35 -8.07
C ALA A 140 6.95 -2.64 -7.31
N VAL A 141 7.38 -3.89 -7.32
CA VAL A 141 8.73 -4.28 -6.87
C VAL A 141 9.76 -4.04 -7.97
N SER A 142 11.05 -4.19 -7.63
CA SER A 142 12.14 -4.04 -8.61
C SER A 142 11.95 -4.97 -9.81
N GLY A 143 12.29 -4.48 -11.01
CA GLY A 143 12.10 -5.23 -12.27
C GLY A 143 10.69 -5.11 -12.87
N PHE A 144 9.76 -4.42 -12.21
CA PHE A 144 8.44 -4.10 -12.74
C PHE A 144 8.16 -2.60 -12.74
N TYR A 145 7.28 -2.20 -13.64
CA TYR A 145 6.71 -0.86 -13.71
C TYR A 145 5.19 -0.96 -13.62
N ILE A 146 4.61 -0.12 -12.80
CA ILE A 146 3.16 0.06 -12.68
C ILE A 146 2.79 1.54 -12.86
N SER A 147 1.67 1.80 -13.51
CA SER A 147 1.09 3.15 -13.62
C SER A 147 -0.42 3.11 -13.61
N CYS A 148 -1.05 4.12 -13.01
CA CYS A 148 -2.49 4.33 -13.12
C CYS A 148 -2.84 4.98 -14.46
N LYS A 149 -3.73 4.33 -15.23
CA LYS A 149 -4.22 4.85 -16.51
C LYS A 149 -5.44 5.74 -16.30
N SER A 150 -6.43 5.25 -15.55
CA SER A 150 -7.64 5.98 -15.19
C SER A 150 -8.09 5.60 -13.78
N LEU A 151 -8.81 6.51 -13.13
CA LEU A 151 -9.51 6.26 -11.87
C LEU A 151 -10.92 6.82 -11.98
N GLU A 152 -11.90 6.08 -11.49
CA GLU A 152 -13.29 6.49 -11.55
C GLU A 152 -13.98 6.26 -10.20
N THR A 153 -14.87 7.17 -9.79
CA THR A 153 -15.88 6.87 -8.76
C THR A 153 -17.18 6.46 -9.44
N THR A 154 -17.87 5.47 -8.87
CA THR A 154 -19.21 5.13 -9.33
C THR A 154 -20.25 6.02 -8.66
N THR A 155 -21.33 6.38 -9.35
CA THR A 155 -22.51 6.93 -8.66
C THR A 155 -23.18 5.92 -7.73
N GLY A 156 -22.92 4.62 -7.94
CA GLY A 156 -23.35 3.54 -7.06
C GLY A 156 -24.87 3.37 -7.00
N ASN A 157 -25.63 3.92 -7.97
CA ASN A 157 -27.09 3.91 -7.91
C ASN A 157 -27.69 2.64 -8.52
N ASP A 158 -28.74 2.12 -7.89
CA ASP A 158 -29.60 1.09 -8.47
C ASP A 158 -30.23 1.63 -9.77
N PRO A 159 -30.16 0.87 -10.88
CA PRO A 159 -30.60 1.34 -12.19
C PRO A 159 -32.11 1.56 -12.29
N TYR A 160 -32.92 1.03 -11.37
CA TYR A 160 -34.37 1.14 -11.39
C TYR A 160 -34.90 2.23 -10.45
N SER A 161 -34.39 2.27 -9.21
CA SER A 161 -34.82 3.26 -8.21
C SER A 161 -34.02 4.56 -8.27
N GLY A 162 -32.83 4.54 -8.87
CA GLY A 162 -31.88 5.66 -8.83
C GLY A 162 -31.32 5.94 -7.43
N THR A 163 -31.61 5.08 -6.44
CA THR A 163 -31.10 5.23 -5.08
C THR A 163 -29.69 4.66 -4.99
N PRO A 164 -28.78 5.27 -4.21
CA PRO A 164 -27.47 4.68 -3.95
C PRO A 164 -27.60 3.26 -3.39
N LEU A 165 -26.61 2.41 -3.66
CA LEU A 165 -26.50 1.04 -3.14
C LEU A 165 -25.67 0.97 -1.85
N SER A 166 -24.93 2.03 -1.55
CA SER A 166 -23.98 2.17 -0.44
C SER A 166 -23.92 3.65 -0.03
N ASP A 167 -23.49 3.94 1.20
CA ASP A 167 -23.12 5.28 1.67
C ASP A 167 -21.77 5.77 1.09
N HIS A 168 -20.97 4.85 0.54
CA HIS A 168 -19.75 5.15 -0.19
C HIS A 168 -19.90 4.89 -1.70
N GLU A 169 -19.36 5.80 -2.52
CA GLU A 169 -19.10 5.57 -3.95
C GLU A 169 -17.93 4.58 -4.10
N ALA A 170 -18.08 3.59 -4.99
CA ALA A 170 -17.01 2.65 -5.25
C ALA A 170 -15.91 3.28 -6.11
N LEU A 171 -14.65 2.87 -5.88
CA LEU A 171 -13.49 3.25 -6.69
C LEU A 171 -13.12 2.16 -7.69
N MET A 172 -12.86 2.56 -8.93
CA MET A 172 -12.36 1.70 -9.98
C MET A 172 -11.09 2.29 -10.58
N ALA A 173 -9.95 1.62 -10.42
CA ALA A 173 -8.69 2.01 -11.02
C ALA A 173 -8.29 1.05 -12.15
N THR A 174 -7.88 1.61 -13.29
CA THR A 174 -7.25 0.83 -14.36
C THR A 174 -5.74 0.96 -14.25
N LEU A 175 -5.06 -0.12 -13.84
CA LEU A 175 -3.61 -0.15 -13.66
C LEU A 175 -2.94 -0.86 -14.84
N PHE A 176 -1.85 -0.29 -15.34
CA PHE A 176 -0.99 -0.91 -16.34
C PHE A 176 0.29 -1.42 -15.68
N VAL A 177 0.58 -2.71 -15.88
CA VAL A 177 1.76 -3.38 -15.31
C VAL A 177 2.59 -3.96 -16.45
N ARG A 178 3.90 -3.75 -16.40
CA ARG A 178 4.86 -4.35 -17.33
C ARG A 178 6.17 -4.65 -16.63
N HIS A 179 6.96 -5.55 -17.20
CA HIS A 179 8.36 -5.66 -16.81
C HIS A 179 9.10 -4.36 -17.16
N SER A 180 9.99 -3.95 -16.26
CA SER A 180 10.96 -2.91 -16.55
C SER A 180 11.93 -3.44 -17.61
N PRO A 181 12.34 -2.61 -18.59
CA PRO A 181 13.42 -2.99 -19.49
C PRO A 181 14.66 -3.37 -18.66
N LEU A 182 15.38 -4.41 -19.06
CA LEU A 182 16.70 -4.72 -18.50
C LEU A 182 17.56 -3.46 -18.62
N GLN A 183 17.79 -2.79 -17.50
CA GLN A 183 18.62 -1.60 -17.45
C GLN A 183 20.04 -2.04 -17.76
N GLN A 184 20.54 -1.75 -18.97
CA GLN A 184 21.98 -1.79 -19.21
C GLN A 184 22.60 -0.74 -18.28
N ASN A 185 23.48 -1.21 -17.38
CA ASN A 185 24.15 -0.42 -16.34
C ASN A 185 24.42 1.04 -16.75
N PRO A 186 23.75 2.02 -16.13
CA PRO A 186 24.36 3.31 -15.91
C PRO A 186 25.10 3.22 -14.58
N SER A 187 26.42 3.25 -14.63
CA SER A 187 27.23 3.68 -13.49
C SER A 187 26.80 5.11 -13.12
N SER A 188 25.88 5.27 -12.16
CA SER A 188 25.58 6.57 -11.58
C SER A 188 25.22 6.43 -10.11
N THR A 189 26.13 6.96 -9.30
CA THR A 189 26.09 7.17 -7.86
C THR A 189 24.73 7.74 -7.41
N HIS A 190 23.88 6.91 -6.81
CA HIS A 190 22.75 7.39 -6.02
C HIS A 190 23.23 7.67 -4.60
N GLY A 191 23.31 8.95 -4.25
CA GLY A 191 23.37 9.37 -2.85
C GLY A 191 22.10 8.94 -2.10
N PRO A 192 22.14 8.83 -0.77
CA PRO A 192 20.99 8.38 0.01
C PRO A 192 19.79 9.31 -0.23
N ALA A 193 18.63 8.71 -0.53
CA ALA A 193 17.38 9.45 -0.66
C ALA A 193 17.17 10.32 0.59
N GLU A 194 17.07 11.64 0.39
CA GLU A 194 16.78 12.58 1.48
C GLU A 194 15.47 12.15 2.16
N ARG A 195 15.55 11.91 3.47
CA ARG A 195 14.38 11.56 4.29
C ARG A 195 13.44 12.75 4.34
N SER A 196 12.16 12.52 4.04
CA SER A 196 11.09 13.51 4.15
C SER A 196 11.07 14.13 5.57
N PRO A 197 10.80 15.45 5.71
CA PRO A 197 10.80 16.16 7.00
C PRO A 197 9.85 15.57 8.06
N LEU A 198 8.80 14.85 7.66
CA LEU A 198 7.91 14.17 8.59
C LEU A 198 8.60 13.06 9.39
N MET A 199 9.68 12.47 8.85
CA MET A 199 10.41 11.37 9.47
C MET A 199 11.43 11.84 10.52
N SER A 200 11.78 13.12 10.56
CA SER A 200 12.68 13.66 11.57
C SER A 200 11.98 13.95 12.90
N VAL A 201 10.66 14.06 12.91
CA VAL A 201 9.85 14.39 14.10
C VAL A 201 9.57 13.18 14.99
N LEU A 202 9.77 11.96 14.47
CA LEU A 202 9.47 10.70 15.16
C LEU A 202 10.71 9.97 15.73
N ASN A 203 11.89 10.60 15.74
CA ASN A 203 13.11 10.08 16.39
C ASN A 203 13.44 10.82 17.68
#